data_AF-A0A5K1HBS9-F1
#
_entry.id   AF-A0A5K1HBS9-F1
#
_cell.length_a   1.000
_cell.length_b   1.000
_cell.length_c   1.000
_cell.angle_alpha   90.00
_cell.angle_beta   90.00
_cell.angle_gamma   90.00
#
_symmetry.space_group_name_H-M   'P 1'
#
loop_
_entity.id
_entity.type
_entity.pdbx_description
1 polymer ?
#
loop_
_entity_poly.entity_id
_entity_poly.type
_entity_poly.pdbx_seq_one_letter_code
_entity_poly.pdbx_strand_id
1 'polypeptide(L)' 'SPYFLLHQEQPRYEELRVFGCVWYVHVDVSLRNKFQDRAILCRFIGYAENYKGYNVTTLKLG' A
#
# COMPACT_ATOMS: atom_id res chain seq x y z
N SER A 1 4.12 2.48 18.51
CA SER A 1 3.45 1.32 17.89
C SER A 1 3.24 0.25 18.95
N PRO A 2 2.31 -0.72 18.78
CA PRO A 2 2.18 -1.86 19.70
C PRO A 2 3.51 -2.57 19.94
N TYR A 3 4.36 -2.70 18.91
CA TYR A 3 5.71 -3.26 19.02
C TYR A 3 6.59 -2.52 20.04
N PHE A 4 6.63 -1.19 20.00
CA PHE A 4 7.42 -0.40 20.95
C PHE A 4 6.98 -0.62 22.41
N LEU A 5 5.67 -0.71 22.65
CA LEU A 5 5.14 -0.95 24.01
C LEU A 5 5.50 -2.34 24.54
N LEU A 6 5.64 -3.33 23.65
CA LEU A 6 5.97 -4.71 23.99
C LEU A 6 7.48 -4.94 24.15
N HIS A 7 8.30 -4.30 23.31
CA HIS A 7 9.73 -4.61 23.19
C HIS A 7 10.65 -3.49 23.67
N GLN A 8 10.11 -2.31 24.00
CA GLN A 8 10.87 -1.11 24.37
C GLN A 8 11.93 -0.68 23.34
N GLU A 9 11.81 -1.18 22.11
CA GLU A 9 12.70 -0.89 20.99
C GLU A 9 11.86 -0.29 19.85
N GLN A 10 12.43 0.68 19.13
CA GLN A 10 11.78 1.11 17.89
C GLN A 10 11.79 -0.07 16.90
N PRO A 11 10.63 -0.46 16.35
CA PRO A 11 10.60 -1.50 15.34
C PRO A 11 11.50 -1.12 14.16
N ARG A 12 12.44 -2.01 13.83
CA ARG A 12 13.25 -1.90 12.62
C ARG A 12 12.38 -2.23 11.42
N TYR A 13 11.83 -1.19 10.78
CA TYR A 13 10.98 -1.35 9.60
C TYR A 13 11.77 -1.74 8.33
N GLU A 14 13.11 -1.73 8.39
CA GLU A 14 14.01 -2.12 7.29
C GLU A 14 13.78 -3.56 6.80
N GLU A 15 13.39 -4.47 7.70
CA GLU A 15 13.16 -5.89 7.39
C GLU A 15 11.70 -6.17 6.99
N LEU A 16 10.81 -5.20 7.22
CA LEU A 16 9.42 -5.27 6.82
C LEU A 16 9.30 -4.96 5.32
N ARG A 17 9.34 -6.02 4.50
CA ARG A 17 9.15 -6.00 3.02
C ARG A 17 7.79 -5.45 2.54
N VAL A 18 7.03 -4.79 3.40
CA VAL A 18 5.76 -4.14 3.04
C VAL A 18 6.05 -2.95 2.13
N PHE A 19 7.08 -2.15 2.42
CA PHE A 19 7.51 -1.04 1.58
C PHE A 19 8.20 -1.54 0.31
N GLY A 20 7.70 -1.13 -0.86
CA GLY A 20 8.25 -1.52 -2.15
C GLY A 20 7.70 -2.82 -2.74
N CYS A 21 6.85 -3.58 -2.03
CA CYS A 21 6.22 -4.76 -2.63
C CYS A 21 5.17 -4.37 -3.69
N VAL A 22 4.91 -5.31 -4.61
CA VAL A 22 3.92 -5.16 -5.68
C VAL A 22 2.55 -5.44 -5.10
N TRP A 23 1.64 -4.48 -5.23
CA TRP A 23 0.26 -4.55 -4.77
C TRP A 23 -0.71 -4.41 -5.95
N TYR A 24 -1.91 -4.96 -5.78
CA TYR A 24 -3.04 -4.75 -6.67
C TYR A 24 -4.13 -4.01 -5.91
N VAL A 25 -4.35 -2.74 -6.26
CA VAL A 25 -5.37 -1.91 -5.62
C VAL A 25 -6.67 -2.04 -6.38
N HIS A 26 -7.75 -2.35 -5.66
CA HIS A 26 -9.08 -2.41 -6.23
C HIS A 26 -9.51 -1.05 -6.78
N VAL A 27 -9.99 -1.02 -8.02
CA VAL A 27 -10.61 0.17 -8.62
C VAL A 27 -12.11 0.04 -8.41
N ASP A 28 -12.76 1.01 -7.77
CA ASP A 28 -14.20 0.97 -7.54
C ASP A 28 -15.00 0.86 -8.84
N VAL A 29 -16.19 0.25 -8.79
CA VAL A 29 -17.07 0.09 -9.96
C VAL A 29 -17.44 1.44 -10.58
N SER A 30 -17.62 2.48 -9.77
CA SER A 30 -17.93 3.83 -10.24
C SER A 30 -16.79 4.48 -11.04
N LEU A 31 -15.56 4.00 -10.85
CA LEU A 31 -14.35 4.54 -11.48
C LEU A 31 -13.92 3.74 -12.73
N ARG A 32 -14.65 2.67 -13.09
CA ARG A 32 -14.29 1.80 -14.22
C ARG A 32 -15.49 1.43 -15.10
N ASN A 33 -15.26 1.25 -16.39
CA ASN A 33 -16.23 0.65 -17.31
C ASN A 33 -16.11 -0.89 -17.34
N LYS A 34 -17.04 -1.56 -18.05
CA LYS A 34 -17.12 -3.03 -18.10
C LYS A 34 -15.86 -3.72 -18.64
N PHE A 35 -15.08 -3.03 -19.48
CA PHE A 35 -13.89 -3.55 -20.15
C PHE A 35 -12.58 -3.09 -19.50
N GLN A 36 -12.64 -2.26 -18.46
CA GLN A 36 -11.46 -1.81 -17.73
C GLN A 36 -11.06 -2.79 -16.62
N ASP A 37 -9.78 -2.78 -16.29
CA ASP A 37 -9.22 -3.60 -15.24
C ASP A 37 -9.86 -3.30 -13.88
N ARG A 38 -10.06 -4.36 -13.09
CA ARG A 38 -10.67 -4.26 -11.75
C ARG A 38 -9.65 -3.91 -10.66
N ALA A 39 -8.37 -3.95 -10.99
CA ALA A 39 -7.29 -3.62 -10.08
C ALA A 39 -6.11 -3.01 -10.83
N ILE A 40 -5.41 -2.08 -10.15
CA ILE A 40 -4.22 -1.42 -10.67
C ILE A 40 -2.99 -2.01 -10.00
N LEU A 41 -2.01 -2.40 -10.82
CA LEU A 41 -0.68 -2.78 -10.35
C LEU A 41 0.03 -1.54 -9.76
N CYS A 42 0.44 -1.62 -8.52
CA CYS A 42 1.10 -0.53 -7.82
C CYS A 42 2.24 -1.02 -6.94
N ARG A 43 3.03 -0.06 -6.45
CA ARG A 43 4.06 -0.29 -5.44
C ARG A 43 3.66 0.41 -4.16
N PHE A 44 3.69 -0.33 -3.05
CA PHE A 44 3.36 0.20 -1.73
C PHE A 44 4.43 1.16 -1.23
N ILE A 45 4.01 2.37 -0.84
CA ILE A 45 4.89 3.44 -0.35
C ILE A 45 4.70 3.68 1.14
N GLY A 46 3.51 3.40 1.70
CA GLY A 46 3.28 3.52 3.13
C GLY A 46 1.82 3.73 3.50
N TYR A 47 1.62 4.30 4.67
CA TYR A 47 0.31 4.63 5.22
C TYR A 47 0.04 6.13 5.07
N ALA A 48 -1.23 6.51 4.89
CA ALA A 48 -1.63 7.92 4.87
C ALA A 48 -1.53 8.52 6.28
N GLU A 49 -1.05 9.76 6.38
CA GLU A 49 -0.80 10.43 7.68
C GLU A 49 -2.09 10.81 8.40
N ASN A 50 -3.09 11.29 7.64
CA ASN A 50 -4.28 11.95 8.20
C ASN A 50 -5.56 11.13 8.13
N TYR A 51 -5.52 9.94 7.53
CA TYR A 51 -6.70 9.08 7.39
C TYR A 51 -6.31 7.61 7.27
N LYS A 52 -7.28 6.74 7.50
CA LYS A 52 -7.10 5.30 7.34
C LYS A 52 -7.00 4.97 5.85
N GLY A 53 -5.78 4.96 5.35
CA GLY A 53 -5.49 4.68 3.95
C GLY A 53 -4.04 4.28 3.71
N TYR A 54 -3.76 3.87 2.49
CA TYR A 54 -2.45 3.44 2.03
C TYR A 54 -1.98 4.35 0.90
N ASN A 55 -0.73 4.75 0.95
CA ASN A 55 -0.07 5.47 -0.13
C ASN A 55 0.61 4.44 -1.05
N VAL A 56 0.25 4.51 -2.33
CA VAL A 56 0.71 3.59 -3.37
C VAL A 56 1.07 4.40 -4.62
N THR A 57 2.02 3.93 -5.40
CA THR A 57 2.34 4.51 -6.72
C THR A 57 2.01 3.53 -7.82
N THR A 58 1.34 3.99 -8.88
CA THR A 58 0.97 3.13 -10.01
C THR A 58 2.20 2.69 -10.79
N LEU A 59 2.33 1.38 -11.02
CA LEU A 59 3.36 0.82 -11.88
C LEU A 59 2.83 0.82 -13.31
N LYS A 60 3.38 1.68 -14.18
CA LYS A 60 3.12 1.59 -15.63
C LYS A 60 4.06 0.55 -16.22
N LEU A 61 3.50 -0.52 -16.75
CA LEU A 61 4.22 -1.43 -17.65
C LEU A 61 4.43 -0.66 -18.96
N GLY A 62 5.69 -0.46 -19.35
CA GLY A 62 6.08 0.19 -20.60
C GLY A 62 5.90 -0.72 -21.80
#